data_AF-A0A1I2I401-F1
#
_entry.id   AF-A0A1I2I401-F1
#
_cell.length_a   1.000
_cell.length_b   1.000
_cell.length_c   1.000
_cell.angle_alpha   90.00
_cell.angle_beta   90.00
_cell.angle_gamma   90.00
#
_symmetry.space_group_name_H-M   'P 1'
#
loop_
_entity.id
_entity.type
_entity.pdbx_description
1 polymer ?
#
loop_
_entity_poly.entity_id
_entity_poly.type
_entity_poly.pdbx_seq_one_letter_code
_entity_poly.pdbx_strand_id
1 'polypeptide(L)'
;MKILFLFTLALVPLGCQKDQVEAQEEKATLLGYWYASSINASAKACADGYQIRTESGQYRTLTLPTPFDKATSDSVGVWIRYKVVANDNCSTKSIEVISIRKR
;
A
#
# COMPACT_ATOMS: atom_id res chain seq x y z
N MET A 1 61.16 -20.55 -0.05
CA MET A 1 59.93 -19.88 0.44
C MET A 1 59.11 -19.48 -0.79
N LYS A 2 58.13 -20.33 -1.18
CA LYS A 2 56.67 -20.03 -1.27
C LYS A 2 56.36 -18.71 -2.00
N ILE A 3 56.25 -18.75 -3.33
CA ILE A 3 55.05 -19.03 -4.17
C ILE A 3 54.04 -17.87 -4.16
N LEU A 4 54.09 -17.15 -5.28
CA LEU A 4 53.08 -16.42 -6.06
C LEU A 4 51.72 -16.06 -5.43
N PHE A 5 51.43 -14.77 -5.59
CA PHE A 5 50.11 -14.15 -5.71
C PHE A 5 49.15 -14.94 -6.64
N LEU A 6 47.97 -15.29 -6.12
CA LEU A 6 46.71 -15.51 -6.87
C LEU A 6 45.65 -14.66 -6.15
N PHE A 7 45.35 -13.45 -6.63
CA PHE A 7 44.31 -13.12 -7.61
C PHE A 7 42.97 -13.86 -7.41
N THR A 8 41.97 -13.05 -7.03
CA THR A 8 40.55 -13.12 -7.38
C THR A 8 39.76 -14.37 -6.98
N LEU A 9 38.99 -14.23 -5.90
CA LEU A 9 37.62 -14.72 -5.90
C LEU A 9 36.72 -13.67 -5.25
N ALA A 10 36.31 -12.69 -6.07
CA ALA A 10 35.18 -11.83 -5.78
C ALA A 10 33.91 -12.69 -5.80
N LEU A 11 33.57 -13.30 -4.66
CA LEU A 11 32.20 -13.73 -4.42
C LEU A 11 31.41 -12.50 -3.99
N VAL A 12 30.85 -11.80 -4.97
CA VAL A 12 29.66 -10.99 -4.75
C VAL A 12 28.53 -12.01 -4.52
N PRO A 13 27.97 -12.17 -3.30
CA PRO A 13 26.63 -12.72 -3.25
C PRO A 13 25.77 -11.67 -3.94
N LEU A 14 25.31 -11.99 -5.16
CA LEU A 14 24.11 -11.43 -5.74
C LEU A 14 23.00 -11.71 -4.74
N GLY A 15 22.89 -10.83 -3.74
CA GLY A 15 21.85 -10.85 -2.74
C GLY A 15 20.55 -10.80 -3.53
N CYS A 16 19.78 -11.88 -3.44
CA CYS A 16 18.39 -11.90 -3.86
C CYS A 16 17.78 -10.61 -3.32
N GLN A 17 17.38 -9.70 -4.21
CA GLN A 17 16.49 -8.59 -3.89
C GLN A 17 15.13 -9.21 -3.58
N LYS A 18 15.06 -9.92 -2.45
CA LYS A 18 13.82 -10.32 -1.83
C LYS A 18 13.21 -9.01 -1.42
N ASP A 19 12.10 -8.69 -2.06
CA ASP A 19 11.32 -7.48 -1.87
C ASP A 19 11.11 -7.23 -0.37
N GLN A 20 12.03 -6.49 0.27
CA GLN A 20 12.05 -6.33 1.72
C GLN A 20 10.97 -5.31 2.07
N VAL A 21 10.17 -5.62 3.09
CA VAL A 21 9.18 -4.68 3.63
C VAL A 21 9.95 -3.48 4.18
N GLU A 22 9.67 -2.29 3.68
CA GLU A 22 10.30 -1.07 4.17
C GLU A 22 9.77 -0.72 5.57
N ALA A 23 10.52 0.08 6.31
CA ALA A 23 10.07 0.55 7.62
C ALA A 23 8.71 1.26 7.49
N GLN A 24 7.78 0.90 8.38
CA GLN A 24 6.41 1.42 8.46
C GLN A 24 5.47 1.01 7.31
N GLU A 25 5.90 0.11 6.41
CA GLU A 25 4.98 -0.49 5.44
C GLU A 25 4.07 -1.52 6.10
N GLU A 26 2.78 -1.44 5.79
CA GLU A 26 1.77 -2.42 6.17
C GLU A 26 1.26 -3.14 4.91
N LYS A 27 1.03 -4.44 5.05
CA LYS A 27 0.39 -5.25 4.03
C LYS A 27 -1.06 -4.80 3.88
N ALA A 28 -1.47 -4.51 2.66
CA ALA A 28 -2.83 -4.09 2.37
C ALA A 28 -3.39 -4.71 1.09
N THR A 29 -4.71 -4.65 0.98
CA THR A 29 -5.47 -5.04 -0.20
C THR A 29 -6.35 -3.88 -0.60
N LEU A 30 -6.18 -3.39 -1.83
CA LEU A 30 -7.10 -2.45 -2.46
C LEU A 30 -8.33 -3.24 -2.92
N LEU A 31 -9.51 -2.87 -2.43
CA LEU A 31 -10.78 -3.53 -2.77
C LEU A 31 -11.52 -2.83 -3.93
N GLY A 32 -11.00 -1.68 -4.39
CA GLY A 32 -11.60 -0.85 -5.45
C GLY A 32 -12.25 0.41 -4.91
N TYR A 33 -12.77 1.23 -5.83
CA TYR A 33 -13.50 2.46 -5.51
C TYR A 33 -14.97 2.17 -5.29
N TRP A 34 -15.49 2.52 -4.11
CA TRP A 34 -16.92 2.47 -3.85
C TRP A 34 -17.55 3.83 -4.16
N TYR A 35 -18.61 3.82 -4.98
CA TYR A 35 -19.44 4.99 -5.26
C TYR A 35 -20.86 4.77 -4.73
N ALA A 36 -21.28 5.54 -3.74
CA ALA A 36 -22.57 5.44 -3.11
C ALA A 36 -23.57 6.41 -3.76
N SER A 37 -24.18 5.99 -4.87
CA SER A 37 -25.10 6.82 -5.66
C SER A 37 -26.48 7.03 -5.02
N SER A 38 -26.92 6.13 -4.13
CA SER A 38 -28.31 6.04 -3.66
C SER A 38 -28.52 6.42 -2.19
N ILE A 39 -27.54 7.08 -1.55
CA ILE A 39 -27.62 7.51 -0.14
C ILE A 39 -27.57 9.02 0.00
N ASN A 40 -28.02 9.54 1.16
CA ASN A 40 -28.00 10.97 1.44
C ASN A 40 -26.56 11.54 1.42
N ALA A 41 -26.43 12.85 1.19
CA ALA A 41 -25.14 13.51 0.95
C ALA A 41 -24.12 13.30 2.09
N SER A 42 -24.56 13.31 3.34
CA SER A 42 -23.68 13.10 4.50
C SER A 42 -23.16 11.66 4.57
N ALA A 43 -24.01 10.67 4.33
CA ALA A 43 -23.61 9.27 4.27
C ALA A 43 -22.74 8.99 3.04
N LYS A 44 -23.00 9.68 1.93
CA LYS A 44 -22.20 9.60 0.70
C LYS A 44 -20.74 10.00 0.93
N ALA A 45 -20.51 11.09 1.66
CA ALA A 45 -19.15 11.55 2.00
C ALA A 45 -18.33 10.49 2.76
N CYS A 46 -19.00 9.58 3.48
CA CYS A 46 -18.38 8.48 4.22
C CYS A 46 -18.24 7.18 3.44
N ALA A 47 -19.10 6.95 2.45
CA ALA A 47 -19.11 5.73 1.66
C ALA A 47 -18.23 5.84 0.40
N ASP A 48 -18.11 7.04 -0.18
CA ASP A 48 -17.28 7.25 -1.36
C ASP A 48 -15.78 7.10 -1.03
N GLY A 49 -15.05 6.44 -1.93
CA GLY A 49 -13.59 6.31 -1.86
C GLY A 49 -13.06 4.92 -2.18
N TYR A 50 -11.74 4.83 -2.32
CA TYR A 50 -11.02 3.58 -2.38
C TYR A 50 -11.04 2.88 -1.03
N GLN A 51 -11.49 1.64 -1.02
CA GLN A 51 -11.54 0.80 0.16
C GLN A 51 -10.24 0.02 0.29
N ILE A 52 -9.62 0.10 1.45
CA ILE A 52 -8.32 -0.51 1.74
C ILE A 52 -8.47 -1.37 2.98
N ARG A 53 -8.12 -2.65 2.87
CA ARG A 53 -8.07 -3.58 4.00
C ARG A 53 -6.63 -3.88 4.36
N THR A 54 -6.28 -3.68 5.61
CA THR A 54 -5.00 -4.05 6.19
C THR A 54 -5.21 -5.06 7.33
N GLU A 55 -4.15 -5.49 7.99
CA GLU A 55 -4.25 -6.32 9.20
C GLU A 55 -4.79 -5.52 10.39
N SER A 56 -4.50 -4.21 10.43
CA SER A 56 -4.96 -3.27 11.47
C SER A 56 -6.43 -2.85 11.33
N GLY A 57 -7.03 -2.98 10.14
CA GLY A 57 -8.44 -2.66 9.94
C GLY A 57 -8.85 -2.39 8.50
N GLN A 58 -10.05 -1.81 8.36
CA GLN A 58 -10.55 -1.30 7.08
C GLN A 58 -10.53 0.23 7.10
N TYR A 59 -10.05 0.78 6.01
CA TYR A 59 -9.86 2.19 5.82
C TYR A 59 -10.39 2.62 4.46
N ARG A 60 -10.66 3.92 4.35
CA ARG A 60 -11.00 4.56 3.09
C ARG A 60 -10.00 5.65 2.73
N THR A 61 -9.82 5.90 1.45
CA THR A 61 -9.12 7.09 0.97
C THR A 61 -9.77 7.61 -0.30
N LEU A 62 -9.77 8.93 -0.50
CA LEU A 62 -10.37 9.53 -1.69
C LEU A 62 -9.44 9.50 -2.90
N THR A 63 -8.14 9.35 -2.65
CA THR A 63 -7.11 9.42 -3.68
C THR A 63 -6.13 8.27 -3.54
N LEU A 64 -5.71 7.74 -4.68
CA LEU A 64 -4.58 6.85 -4.82
C LEU A 64 -3.67 7.40 -5.92
N PRO A 65 -2.36 7.17 -5.85
CA PRO A 65 -1.48 7.52 -6.94
C PRO A 65 -1.64 6.52 -8.10
N THR A 66 -1.42 6.99 -9.33
CA THR A 66 -1.30 6.13 -10.50
C THR A 66 -0.19 5.08 -10.31
N PRO A 67 -0.38 3.80 -10.71
CA PRO A 67 -1.53 3.25 -11.43
C PRO A 67 -2.65 2.68 -10.54
N PHE A 68 -2.60 2.89 -9.23
CA PHE A 68 -3.56 2.29 -8.28
C PHE A 68 -4.92 2.98 -8.26
N ASP A 69 -5.00 4.23 -8.74
CA ASP A 69 -6.24 4.97 -9.01
C ASP A 69 -7.13 4.32 -10.10
N LYS A 70 -6.56 3.40 -10.88
CA LYS A 70 -7.29 2.64 -11.90
C LYS A 70 -7.58 1.21 -11.45
N ALA A 71 -7.37 0.88 -10.18
CA ALA A 71 -7.67 -0.45 -9.64
C ALA A 71 -9.17 -0.73 -9.83
N THR A 72 -9.48 -1.52 -10.86
CA THR A 72 -10.80 -2.00 -11.24
C THR A 72 -10.99 -3.36 -10.58
N SER A 73 -12.17 -3.57 -9.98
CA SER A 73 -12.82 -4.79 -9.40
C SER A 73 -11.99 -5.90 -8.74
N ASP A 74 -10.81 -6.20 -9.26
CA ASP A 74 -9.87 -7.17 -8.76
C ASP A 74 -9.13 -6.61 -7.55
N SER A 75 -9.16 -7.37 -6.47
CA SER A 75 -8.46 -6.99 -5.25
C SER A 75 -6.94 -6.98 -5.49
N VAL A 76 -6.28 -5.83 -5.32
CA VAL A 76 -4.83 -5.69 -5.56
C VAL A 76 -4.07 -5.73 -4.23
N GLY A 77 -3.16 -6.69 -4.10
CA GLY A 77 -2.23 -6.75 -2.96
C GLY A 77 -1.13 -5.70 -3.07
N VAL A 78 -0.95 -4.89 -2.03
CA VAL A 78 0.01 -3.78 -2.01
C VAL A 78 0.70 -3.67 -0.65
N TRP A 79 1.84 -3.00 -0.64
CA TRP A 79 2.44 -2.42 0.57
C TRP A 79 2.06 -0.94 0.63
N ILE A 80 1.62 -0.46 1.80
CA ILE A 80 1.28 0.95 2.00
C ILE A 80 1.95 1.54 3.23
N ARG A 81 2.23 2.84 3.16
CA ARG A 81 2.41 3.70 4.34
C ARG A 81 1.30 4.72 4.35
N TYR A 82 0.75 5.01 5.52
CA TYR A 82 -0.39 5.90 5.63
C TYR A 82 -0.42 6.62 6.97
N LYS A 83 -1.23 7.68 7.02
CA LYS A 83 -1.62 8.35 8.26
C LYS A 83 -3.13 8.35 8.40
N VAL A 84 -3.62 8.16 9.63
CA VAL A 84 -5.05 8.24 9.93
C VAL A 84 -5.48 9.70 9.97
N VAL A 85 -6.61 10.01 9.32
CA VAL A 85 -7.22 11.34 9.33
C VAL A 85 -8.14 11.43 10.55
N ALA A 86 -7.76 12.24 11.54
CA ALA A 86 -8.38 12.24 12.87
C ALA A 86 -9.81 12.82 12.93
N ASN A 87 -10.23 13.60 11.94
CA ASN A 87 -11.48 14.37 11.96
C ASN A 87 -12.52 13.85 10.95
N ASP A 88 -12.53 12.56 10.65
CA ASP A 88 -13.52 11.98 9.76
C ASP A 88 -14.75 11.54 10.56
N ASN A 89 -15.92 12.15 10.31
CA ASN A 89 -17.19 11.82 10.98
C ASN A 89 -17.81 10.51 10.48
N CYS A 90 -16.98 9.60 9.98
CA CYS A 90 -17.38 8.37 9.32
C CYS A 90 -17.03 7.17 10.19
N SER A 91 -17.87 6.12 10.11
CA SER A 91 -17.61 4.86 10.81
C SER A 91 -16.35 4.17 10.31
N THR A 92 -16.10 4.22 8.99
CA THR A 92 -14.85 3.79 8.38
C THR A 92 -13.82 4.91 8.49
N LYS A 93 -12.66 4.61 9.06
CA LYS A 93 -11.57 5.58 9.24
C LYS A 93 -10.99 5.99 7.89
N SER A 94 -10.84 7.29 7.67
CA SER A 94 -10.08 7.81 6.53
C SER A 94 -8.58 7.74 6.77
N ILE A 95 -7.85 7.45 5.70
CA ILE A 95 -6.40 7.51 5.66
C ILE A 95 -5.92 8.34 4.48
N GLU A 96 -4.75 8.95 4.64
CA GLU A 96 -3.97 9.49 3.54
C GLU A 96 -2.81 8.53 3.25
N VAL A 97 -2.75 8.04 2.01
CA VAL A 97 -1.71 7.12 1.55
C VAL A 97 -0.46 7.93 1.21
N ILE A 98 0.61 7.71 1.99
CA ILE A 98 1.91 8.38 1.84
C ILE A 98 2.71 7.71 0.73
N SER A 99 2.71 6.37 0.70
CA SER A 99 3.31 5.59 -0.38
C SER A 99 2.57 4.29 -0.58
N ILE A 100 2.64 3.79 -1.80
CA ILE A 100 2.03 2.52 -2.20
C ILE A 100 2.88 1.88 -3.29
N ARG A 101 3.05 0.57 -3.20
CA ARG A 101 3.71 -0.23 -4.23
C ARG A 101 3.07 -1.60 -4.32
N LYS A 102 3.21 -2.21 -5.49
CA LYS A 102 2.72 -3.57 -5.71
C LYS A 102 3.53 -4.54 -4.85
N ARG A 103 2.85 -5.52 -4.29
CA ARG A 103 3.45 -6.64 -3.56
C ARG A 103 3.62 -7.86 -4.46
#